data_AF-A0A3D4CVP9-F1
#
_entry.id   AF-A0A3D4CVP9-F1
#
_cell.length_a   1.000
_cell.length_b   1.000
_cell.length_c   1.000
_cell.angle_alpha   90.00
_cell.angle_beta   90.00
_cell.angle_gamma   90.00
#
_symmetry.space_group_name_H-M   'P 1'
#
loop_
_entity.id
_entity.type
_entity.pdbx_description
1 polymer ?
#
loop_
_entity_poly.entity_id
_entity_poly.type
_entity_poly.pdbx_seq_one_letter_code
_entity_poly.pdbx_strand_id
1 'polypeptide(L)'
;MDLSFDLESRHIVEKRAQSILMDERIPEDPLVIAAASEDLEDAEGYLAGEIGDLDVELSGKRAEPGMPSSLQGLISSAAIHAAGKEGIEPDGVFHGTFGGGVFQPGKKTMADAWKILPYDNRLLVLDLNQEELVGVVNESLQAGGDRALFGFDLKVARAEAAKGEIGRRRFVRELRCLRKPEPLAPGQRYSIIFNSYDAQSGGKKLMRLRALAQNPECNPRLLQPNSREALIDFFAHVGTVTSEAIAPQPRSKREGG
;
A
#
# COMPACT_ATOMS: atom_id res chain seq x y z
N MET A 1 8.25 29.21 -21.61
CA MET A 1 7.05 29.44 -22.45
C MET A 1 7.31 30.75 -23.14
N ASP A 2 7.31 30.71 -24.46
CA ASP A 2 7.70 31.85 -25.27
C ASP A 2 6.44 32.37 -25.96
N LEU A 3 6.19 33.66 -25.79
CA LEU A 3 5.06 34.36 -26.34
C LEU A 3 5.57 35.44 -27.28
N SER A 4 5.06 35.42 -28.51
CA SER A 4 5.27 36.50 -29.47
C SER A 4 4.02 37.38 -29.48
N PHE A 5 4.21 38.69 -29.36
CA PHE A 5 3.13 39.67 -29.36
C PHE A 5 3.19 40.54 -30.62
N ASP A 6 2.02 40.86 -31.15
CA ASP A 6 1.88 41.97 -32.07
C ASP A 6 2.12 43.29 -31.33
N LEU A 7 2.95 44.19 -31.90
CA LEU A 7 3.39 45.40 -31.20
C LEU A 7 2.29 46.47 -31.09
N GLU A 8 1.33 46.47 -32.02
CA GLU A 8 0.30 47.51 -32.11
C GLU A 8 -0.93 47.14 -31.29
N SER A 9 -1.49 45.94 -31.51
CA SER A 9 -2.65 45.42 -30.79
C SER A 9 -2.31 44.80 -29.43
N ARG A 10 -1.02 44.52 -29.17
CA ARG A 10 -0.53 43.79 -27.97
C ARG A 10 -1.14 42.40 -27.80
N HIS A 11 -1.72 41.84 -28.86
CA HIS A 11 -2.27 40.49 -28.84
C HIS A 11 -1.17 39.46 -29.06
N ILE A 12 -1.35 38.28 -28.44
CA ILE A 12 -0.48 37.12 -28.67
C ILE A 12 -0.73 36.62 -30.09
N VAL A 13 0.33 36.55 -30.89
CA VAL A 13 0.28 35.99 -32.26
C VAL A 13 0.88 34.59 -32.33
N GLU A 14 1.75 34.24 -31.37
CA GLU A 14 2.32 32.90 -31.27
C GLU A 14 2.55 32.51 -29.82
N LYS A 15 2.32 31.22 -29.54
CA LYS A 15 2.63 30.60 -28.25
C LYS A 15 3.41 29.32 -28.48
N ARG A 16 4.64 29.26 -27.96
CA ARG A 16 5.44 28.03 -27.87
C ARG A 16 5.63 27.65 -26.42
N ALA A 17 5.15 26.45 -26.07
CA ALA A 17 5.31 25.91 -24.73
C ALA A 17 6.16 24.64 -24.79
N GLN A 18 7.27 24.65 -24.06
CA GLN A 18 8.08 23.48 -23.78
C GLN A 18 8.23 23.38 -22.26
N SER A 19 8.10 22.17 -21.73
CA SER A 19 8.50 21.84 -20.37
C SER A 19 9.87 21.19 -20.43
N ILE A 20 10.80 21.69 -19.63
CA ILE A 20 12.13 21.11 -19.52
C ILE A 20 12.06 20.04 -18.45
N LEU A 21 12.51 18.82 -18.77
CA LEU A 21 12.65 17.76 -17.78
C LEU A 21 13.83 18.10 -16.87
N MET A 22 13.52 18.54 -15.66
CA MET A 22 14.50 18.77 -14.59
C MET A 22 14.93 17.43 -14.01
N ASP A 23 16.03 16.89 -14.53
CA ASP A 23 16.67 15.67 -14.05
C ASP A 23 18.17 15.90 -13.87
N GLU A 24 18.93 14.84 -13.59
CA GLU A 24 20.36 14.85 -13.28
C GLU A 24 21.24 15.52 -14.35
N ARG A 25 20.71 15.80 -15.55
CA ARG A 25 21.41 16.53 -16.61
C ARG A 25 21.51 18.03 -16.33
N ILE A 26 20.66 18.58 -15.45
CA ILE A 26 20.69 19.97 -15.05
C ILE A 26 21.31 20.04 -13.65
N PRO A 27 22.52 20.61 -13.50
CA PRO A 27 23.18 20.66 -12.21
C PRO A 27 22.39 21.55 -11.24
N GLU A 28 22.43 21.18 -9.96
CA GLU A 28 21.89 21.98 -8.87
C GLU A 28 22.69 23.29 -8.74
N ASP A 29 21.99 24.39 -8.42
CA ASP A 29 22.64 25.69 -8.20
C ASP A 29 23.39 25.69 -6.86
N PRO A 30 24.73 25.87 -6.83
CA PRO A 30 25.50 25.84 -5.60
C PRO A 30 25.06 26.89 -4.56
N LEU A 31 24.54 28.04 -4.97
CA LEU A 31 24.05 29.07 -4.05
C LEU A 31 22.74 28.64 -3.38
N VAL A 32 21.87 27.93 -4.10
CA VAL A 32 20.64 27.37 -3.55
C VAL A 32 20.96 26.24 -2.58
N ILE A 33 21.88 25.33 -2.94
CA ILE A 33 22.31 24.25 -2.05
C ILE A 33 22.96 24.82 -0.78
N ALA A 34 23.82 25.83 -0.90
CA ALA A 34 24.42 26.48 0.27
C ALA A 34 23.36 27.14 1.17
N ALA A 35 22.36 27.82 0.57
CA ALA A 35 21.28 28.46 1.32
C ALA A 35 20.36 27.46 2.03
N ALA A 36 20.22 26.24 1.51
CA ALA A 36 19.40 25.17 2.08
C ALA A 36 20.20 24.18 2.96
N SER A 37 21.48 24.45 3.23
CA SER A 37 22.37 23.51 3.91
C SER A 37 21.87 23.06 5.30
N GLU A 38 21.40 24.00 6.11
CA GLU A 38 20.83 23.70 7.44
C GLU A 38 19.61 22.78 7.35
N ASP A 39 18.68 23.05 6.42
CA ASP A 39 17.50 22.20 6.20
C ASP A 39 17.88 20.78 5.72
N LEU A 40 18.94 20.67 4.90
CA LEU A 40 19.45 19.38 4.42
C LEU A 40 20.10 18.59 5.56
N GLU A 41 20.88 19.24 6.42
CA GLU A 41 21.48 18.62 7.61
C GLU A 41 20.39 18.14 8.59
N ASP A 42 19.37 18.94 8.83
CA ASP A 42 18.22 18.57 9.66
C ASP A 42 17.46 17.38 9.06
N ALA A 43 17.25 17.36 7.75
CA ALA A 43 16.60 16.26 7.05
C ALA A 43 17.44 14.97 7.14
N GLU A 44 18.76 15.04 6.99
CA GLU A 44 19.67 13.91 7.18
C GLU A 44 19.59 13.37 8.61
N GLY A 45 19.61 14.26 9.61
CA GLY A 45 19.44 13.91 11.02
C GLY A 45 18.11 13.21 11.30
N TYR A 46 17.01 13.74 10.75
CA TYR A 46 15.69 13.11 10.84
C TYR A 46 15.67 11.73 10.19
N LEU A 47 16.25 11.57 9.00
CA LEU A 47 16.30 10.31 8.26
C LEU A 47 17.16 9.25 8.95
N ALA A 48 18.16 9.67 9.73
CA ALA A 48 19.01 8.79 10.54
C ALA A 48 18.34 8.29 11.83
N GLY A 49 17.23 8.89 12.26
CA GLY A 49 16.52 8.50 13.48
C GLY A 49 16.11 7.02 13.47
N GLU A 50 16.46 6.29 14.52
CA GLU A 50 16.10 4.87 14.68
C GLU A 50 14.61 4.70 14.95
N ILE A 51 13.98 3.73 14.28
CA ILE A 51 12.56 3.39 14.49
C ILE A 51 12.38 2.04 15.20
N GLY A 52 13.38 1.16 15.15
CA GLY A 52 13.36 -0.16 15.78
C GLY A 52 14.33 -1.13 15.10
N ASP A 53 14.22 -2.42 15.45
CA ASP A 53 15.05 -3.49 14.90
C ASP A 53 14.25 -4.45 14.03
N LEU A 54 14.91 -5.06 13.06
CA LEU A 54 14.38 -6.13 12.23
C LEU A 54 15.23 -7.38 12.42
N ASP A 55 14.63 -8.50 12.80
CA ASP A 55 15.38 -9.76 13.03
C ASP A 55 15.33 -10.71 11.81
N VAL A 56 14.47 -10.41 10.85
CA VAL A 56 14.21 -11.26 9.68
C VAL A 56 14.42 -10.49 8.37
N GLU A 57 15.00 -11.14 7.36
CA GLU A 57 15.05 -10.54 6.03
C GLU A 57 13.63 -10.38 5.46
N LEU A 58 13.32 -9.18 4.99
CA LEU A 58 12.07 -8.91 4.28
C LEU A 58 12.33 -8.86 2.78
N SER A 59 11.41 -9.43 2.01
CA SER A 59 11.43 -9.38 0.56
C SER A 59 10.04 -9.01 0.06
N GLY A 60 9.97 -8.21 -1.01
CA GLY A 60 8.75 -8.02 -1.80
C GLY A 60 8.41 -9.21 -2.71
N LYS A 61 9.32 -10.20 -2.81
CA LYS A 61 9.10 -11.39 -3.65
C LYS A 61 8.08 -12.31 -2.99
N ARG A 62 7.08 -12.70 -3.75
CA ARG A 62 6.04 -13.65 -3.34
C ARG A 62 6.44 -15.07 -3.73
N ALA A 63 6.15 -16.03 -2.86
CA ALA A 63 6.31 -17.45 -3.17
C ALA A 63 5.35 -17.90 -4.28
N GLU A 64 4.08 -17.49 -4.18
CA GLU A 64 3.03 -17.83 -5.14
C GLU A 64 2.12 -16.63 -5.45
N PRO A 65 1.43 -16.62 -6.61
CA PRO A 65 0.43 -15.60 -6.91
C PRO A 65 -0.66 -15.51 -5.85
N GLY A 66 -0.90 -14.32 -5.32
CA GLY A 66 -1.95 -14.07 -4.33
C GLY A 66 -1.52 -14.26 -2.88
N MET A 67 -0.37 -14.90 -2.63
CA MET A 67 0.23 -14.98 -1.29
C MET A 67 0.99 -13.69 -0.96
N PRO A 68 0.83 -13.12 0.24
CA PRO A 68 1.65 -12.01 0.69
C PRO A 68 3.14 -12.41 0.78
N SER A 69 4.02 -11.48 0.42
CA SER A 69 5.45 -11.56 0.74
C SER A 69 5.72 -11.14 2.20
N SER A 70 6.94 -11.36 2.71
CA SER A 70 7.29 -10.94 4.08
C SER A 70 7.23 -9.42 4.24
N LEU A 71 7.60 -8.66 3.21
CA LEU A 71 7.43 -7.20 3.22
C LEU A 71 5.96 -6.78 3.28
N GLN A 72 5.08 -7.49 2.58
CA GLN A 72 3.63 -7.26 2.71
C GLN A 72 3.11 -7.66 4.08
N GLY A 73 3.67 -8.69 4.69
CA GLY A 73 3.41 -9.08 6.08
C GLY A 73 3.69 -7.93 7.03
N LEU A 74 4.86 -7.28 6.91
CA LEU A 74 5.20 -6.10 7.73
C LEU A 74 4.18 -4.96 7.55
N ILE A 75 3.93 -4.54 6.31
CA ILE A 75 3.00 -3.43 6.02
C ILE A 75 1.60 -3.76 6.55
N SER A 76 1.16 -5.01 6.39
CA SER A 76 -0.16 -5.46 6.82
C SER A 76 -0.26 -5.53 8.34
N SER A 77 0.76 -6.04 9.03
CA SER A 77 0.81 -6.05 10.50
C SER A 77 0.78 -4.63 11.07
N ALA A 78 1.52 -3.70 10.48
CA ALA A 78 1.49 -2.30 10.87
C ALA A 78 0.10 -1.68 10.71
N ALA A 79 -0.57 -1.94 9.58
CA ALA A 79 -1.93 -1.46 9.35
C ALA A 79 -2.94 -2.07 10.34
N ILE A 80 -2.83 -3.36 10.66
CA ILE A 80 -3.64 -4.03 11.68
C ILE A 80 -3.40 -3.42 13.06
N HIS A 81 -2.14 -3.14 13.41
CA HIS A 81 -1.78 -2.51 14.68
C HIS A 81 -2.42 -1.12 14.81
N ALA A 82 -2.34 -0.29 13.76
CA ALA A 82 -2.99 1.02 13.74
C ALA A 82 -4.52 0.92 13.89
N ALA A 83 -5.16 0.00 13.17
CA ALA A 83 -6.60 -0.23 13.31
C ALA A 83 -6.98 -0.68 14.73
N GLY A 84 -6.15 -1.51 15.36
CA GLY A 84 -6.34 -1.97 16.73
C GLY A 84 -6.35 -0.84 17.75
N LYS A 85 -5.51 0.19 17.58
CA LYS A 85 -5.52 1.41 18.43
C LYS A 85 -6.85 2.18 18.35
N GLU A 86 -7.57 2.05 17.25
CA GLU A 86 -8.90 2.64 17.03
C GLU A 86 -10.06 1.67 17.36
N GLY A 87 -9.77 0.52 17.98
CA GLY A 87 -10.78 -0.47 18.35
C GLY A 87 -11.35 -1.27 17.17
N ILE A 88 -10.68 -1.26 16.01
CA ILE A 88 -11.07 -2.00 14.82
C ILE A 88 -10.26 -3.31 14.76
N GLU A 89 -10.95 -4.44 14.67
CA GLU A 89 -10.35 -5.75 14.46
C GLU A 89 -10.55 -6.21 13.00
N PRO A 90 -9.66 -5.82 12.07
CA PRO A 90 -9.78 -6.19 10.67
C PRO A 90 -9.59 -7.71 10.48
N ASP A 91 -10.28 -8.27 9.50
CA ASP A 91 -10.12 -9.65 9.04
C ASP A 91 -8.90 -9.80 8.12
N GLY A 92 -8.49 -8.73 7.44
CA GLY A 92 -7.31 -8.74 6.59
C GLY A 92 -6.91 -7.37 6.06
N VAL A 93 -5.83 -7.36 5.28
CA VAL A 93 -5.28 -6.16 4.64
C VAL A 93 -4.99 -6.44 3.18
N PHE A 94 -5.42 -5.56 2.29
CA PHE A 94 -5.13 -5.61 0.88
C PHE A 94 -4.17 -4.46 0.51
N HIS A 95 -2.90 -4.80 0.26
CA HIS A 95 -1.86 -3.80 0.04
C HIS A 95 -0.72 -4.32 -0.87
N GLY A 96 -0.11 -3.42 -1.64
CA GLY A 96 1.09 -3.66 -2.44
C GLY A 96 2.40 -3.41 -1.67
N THR A 97 3.52 -3.39 -2.37
CA THR A 97 4.85 -3.01 -1.82
C THR A 97 5.50 -1.87 -2.59
N PHE A 98 4.75 -1.21 -3.47
CA PHE A 98 5.25 -0.12 -4.34
C PHE A 98 6.48 -0.48 -5.18
N GLY A 99 6.56 -1.73 -5.63
CA GLY A 99 7.72 -2.22 -6.41
C GLY A 99 8.71 -3.05 -5.58
N GLY A 100 8.48 -3.16 -4.27
CA GLY A 100 9.17 -4.11 -3.40
C GLY A 100 10.53 -3.62 -2.93
N GLY A 101 11.39 -4.58 -2.60
CA GLY A 101 12.71 -4.36 -2.03
C GLY A 101 13.16 -5.57 -1.23
N VAL A 102 14.42 -5.59 -0.85
CA VAL A 102 14.96 -6.52 0.15
C VAL A 102 15.48 -5.68 1.31
N PHE A 103 15.03 -5.98 2.51
CA PHE A 103 15.45 -5.29 3.74
C PHE A 103 16.14 -6.29 4.64
N GLN A 104 17.42 -6.05 4.88
CA GLN A 104 18.26 -6.91 5.71
C GLN A 104 17.95 -6.72 7.19
N PRO A 105 18.14 -7.76 8.02
CA PRO A 105 18.09 -7.64 9.47
C PRO A 105 18.98 -6.53 10.04
N GLY A 106 18.72 -6.14 11.28
CA GLY A 106 19.38 -5.08 12.03
C GLY A 106 18.51 -3.84 12.20
N LYS A 107 19.12 -2.81 12.77
CA LYS A 107 18.49 -1.50 13.02
C LYS A 107 17.84 -0.94 11.77
N LYS A 108 16.69 -0.31 11.97
CA LYS A 108 15.92 0.39 10.93
C LYS A 108 15.81 1.85 11.31
N THR A 109 15.89 2.70 10.30
CA THR A 109 15.77 4.14 10.46
C THR A 109 14.54 4.70 9.77
N MET A 110 14.29 5.98 9.98
CA MET A 110 13.26 6.72 9.27
C MET A 110 13.45 6.64 7.74
N ALA A 111 14.69 6.67 7.25
CA ALA A 111 14.98 6.47 5.82
C ALA A 111 14.47 5.11 5.30
N ASP A 112 14.54 4.04 6.10
CA ASP A 112 13.98 2.74 5.72
C ASP A 112 12.46 2.79 5.65
N ALA A 113 11.79 3.49 6.58
CA ALA A 113 10.34 3.68 6.51
C ALA A 113 9.91 4.40 5.23
N TRP A 114 10.66 5.42 4.78
CA TRP A 114 10.44 6.08 3.49
C TRP A 114 10.65 5.17 2.29
N LYS A 115 11.64 4.27 2.33
CA LYS A 115 11.84 3.27 1.27
C LYS A 115 10.70 2.26 1.20
N ILE A 116 10.15 1.84 2.34
CA ILE A 116 9.04 0.87 2.40
C ILE A 116 7.71 1.52 1.99
N LEU A 117 7.43 2.73 2.49
CA LEU A 117 6.19 3.48 2.24
C LEU A 117 6.52 4.93 1.80
N PRO A 118 6.88 5.13 0.53
CA PRO A 118 7.35 6.42 0.04
C PRO A 118 6.25 7.47 -0.07
N TYR A 119 5.00 7.03 -0.20
CA TYR A 119 3.86 7.93 -0.37
C TYR A 119 3.12 8.14 0.94
N ASP A 120 2.62 9.35 1.14
CA ASP A 120 1.82 9.74 2.30
C ASP A 120 0.35 9.28 2.18
N ASN A 121 0.17 7.99 1.88
CA ASN A 121 -1.14 7.39 1.75
C ASN A 121 -1.74 7.08 3.12
N ARG A 122 -3.06 7.21 3.25
CA ARG A 122 -3.80 6.79 4.44
C ARG A 122 -4.32 5.35 4.31
N LEU A 123 -4.84 4.83 5.41
CA LEU A 123 -5.45 3.50 5.47
C LEU A 123 -6.98 3.64 5.55
N LEU A 124 -7.69 2.87 4.72
CA LEU A 124 -9.15 2.85 4.66
C LEU A 124 -9.67 1.45 4.99
N VAL A 125 -10.57 1.35 5.95
CA VAL A 125 -11.30 0.12 6.26
C VAL A 125 -12.60 0.10 5.47
N LEU A 126 -12.88 -1.02 4.79
CA LEU A 126 -14.18 -1.32 4.18
C LEU A 126 -14.70 -2.65 4.72
N ASP A 127 -16.01 -2.73 4.91
CA ASP A 127 -16.71 -3.97 5.21
C ASP A 127 -17.24 -4.58 3.90
N LEU A 128 -16.67 -5.70 3.45
CA LEU A 128 -16.98 -6.33 2.17
C LEU A 128 -17.57 -7.72 2.36
N ASN A 129 -18.62 -8.04 1.60
CA ASN A 129 -19.05 -9.44 1.51
C ASN A 129 -18.03 -10.27 0.70
N GLN A 130 -18.21 -11.59 0.69
CA GLN A 130 -17.26 -12.49 0.01
C GLN A 130 -17.18 -12.23 -1.50
N GLU A 131 -18.29 -11.95 -2.17
CA GLU A 131 -18.32 -11.69 -3.61
C GLU A 131 -17.58 -10.39 -3.98
N GLU A 132 -17.81 -9.33 -3.20
CA GLU A 132 -17.13 -8.04 -3.37
C GLU A 132 -15.63 -8.17 -3.18
N LEU A 133 -15.18 -8.84 -2.11
CA LEU A 133 -13.76 -9.07 -1.83
C LEU A 133 -13.10 -9.90 -2.94
N VAL A 134 -13.74 -10.99 -3.37
CA VAL A 134 -13.28 -11.79 -4.53
C VAL A 134 -13.21 -10.93 -5.79
N GLY A 135 -14.19 -10.06 -6.01
CA GLY A 135 -14.23 -9.12 -7.13
C GLY A 135 -13.05 -8.15 -7.15
N VAL A 136 -12.66 -7.62 -5.98
CA VAL A 136 -11.49 -6.74 -5.82
C VAL A 136 -10.19 -7.49 -6.07
N VAL A 137 -10.02 -8.68 -5.49
CA VAL A 137 -8.80 -9.48 -5.69
C VAL A 137 -8.65 -9.88 -7.15
N ASN A 138 -9.74 -10.30 -7.81
CA ASN A 138 -9.75 -10.63 -9.23
C ASN A 138 -9.41 -9.42 -10.12
N GLU A 139 -9.94 -8.23 -9.80
CA GLU A 139 -9.60 -7.00 -10.51
C GLU A 139 -8.09 -6.71 -10.42
N SER A 140 -7.51 -6.85 -9.22
CA SER A 140 -6.07 -6.68 -9.05
C SER A 140 -5.23 -7.74 -9.77
N LEU A 141 -5.68 -9.00 -9.79
CA LEU A 141 -4.99 -10.07 -10.53
C LEU A 141 -4.96 -9.77 -12.04
N GLN A 142 -6.01 -9.14 -12.57
CA GLN A 142 -6.11 -8.74 -13.98
C GLN A 142 -5.26 -7.50 -14.29
N ALA A 143 -5.29 -6.49 -13.41
CA ALA A 143 -4.54 -5.25 -13.63
C ALA A 143 -3.02 -5.41 -13.57
N GLY A 144 -2.55 -6.51 -12.96
CA GLY A 144 -1.13 -6.75 -12.70
C GLY A 144 -0.59 -5.88 -11.56
N GLY A 145 0.30 -6.45 -10.77
CA GLY A 145 0.92 -5.77 -9.63
C GLY A 145 1.36 -6.73 -8.54
N ASP A 146 1.87 -6.16 -7.46
CA ASP A 146 2.39 -6.88 -6.29
C ASP A 146 1.36 -7.04 -5.16
N ARG A 147 0.21 -6.37 -5.22
CA ARG A 147 -0.86 -6.43 -4.21
C ARG A 147 -1.25 -7.87 -3.83
N ALA A 148 -1.47 -8.08 -2.54
CA ALA A 148 -1.90 -9.34 -1.96
C ALA A 148 -2.91 -9.09 -0.82
N LEU A 149 -3.71 -10.10 -0.50
CA LEU A 149 -4.67 -10.08 0.60
C LEU A 149 -4.09 -10.84 1.79
N PHE A 150 -3.57 -10.10 2.78
CA PHE A 150 -3.08 -10.64 4.03
C PHE A 150 -4.24 -11.00 4.98
N GLY A 151 -4.08 -12.08 5.75
CA GLY A 151 -5.11 -12.63 6.65
C GLY A 151 -6.03 -13.67 6.02
N PHE A 152 -5.80 -14.02 4.76
CA PHE A 152 -6.59 -14.98 4.01
C PHE A 152 -5.71 -16.04 3.33
N ASP A 153 -6.22 -17.27 3.26
CA ASP A 153 -5.72 -18.33 2.39
C ASP A 153 -6.44 -18.22 1.04
N LEU A 154 -5.67 -18.09 -0.05
CA LEU A 154 -6.18 -17.80 -1.39
C LEU A 154 -5.66 -18.84 -2.38
N LYS A 155 -6.57 -19.58 -3.03
CA LYS A 155 -6.21 -20.43 -4.16
C LYS A 155 -6.54 -19.74 -5.47
N VAL A 156 -5.50 -19.50 -6.26
CA VAL A 156 -5.62 -18.84 -7.57
C VAL A 156 -5.56 -19.88 -8.68
N ALA A 157 -6.61 -19.93 -9.49
CA ALA A 157 -6.66 -20.75 -10.70
C ALA A 157 -6.18 -19.95 -11.93
N ARG A 158 -5.85 -20.67 -13.00
CA ARG A 158 -5.53 -20.11 -14.32
C ARG A 158 -6.59 -20.56 -15.31
N ALA A 159 -7.14 -19.63 -16.07
CA ALA A 159 -7.91 -19.91 -17.27
C ALA A 159 -7.01 -19.76 -18.50
N GLU A 160 -7.23 -20.61 -19.50
CA GLU A 160 -6.69 -20.39 -20.83
C GLU A 160 -7.30 -19.13 -21.44
N ALA A 161 -6.52 -18.42 -22.24
CA ALA A 161 -7.00 -17.27 -22.98
C ALA A 161 -8.10 -17.73 -23.95
N ALA A 162 -9.16 -16.95 -24.11
CA ALA A 162 -10.08 -17.19 -25.22
C ALA A 162 -9.31 -17.10 -26.55
N LYS A 163 -9.79 -17.82 -27.58
CA LYS A 163 -9.14 -17.84 -28.89
C LYS A 163 -9.03 -16.41 -29.45
N GLY A 164 -7.81 -15.88 -29.54
CA GLY A 164 -7.52 -14.50 -29.99
C GLY A 164 -7.04 -13.54 -28.91
N GLU A 165 -7.07 -13.94 -27.63
CA GLU A 165 -6.47 -13.16 -26.53
C GLU A 165 -5.04 -13.64 -26.22
N ILE A 166 -4.13 -12.69 -25.96
CA ILE A 166 -2.78 -12.98 -25.47
C ILE A 166 -2.79 -12.82 -23.95
N GLY A 167 -2.74 -13.93 -23.20
CA GLY A 167 -2.51 -13.90 -21.76
C GLY A 167 -3.24 -14.99 -20.96
N ARG A 168 -2.60 -15.49 -19.91
CA ARG A 168 -3.23 -16.42 -18.95
C ARG A 168 -3.99 -15.60 -17.91
N ARG A 169 -5.32 -15.77 -17.83
CA ARG A 169 -6.14 -15.03 -16.85
C ARG A 169 -6.12 -15.76 -15.52
N ARG A 170 -5.70 -15.07 -14.45
CA ARG A 170 -5.74 -15.60 -13.07
C ARG A 170 -7.01 -15.15 -12.39
N PHE A 171 -7.60 -16.03 -11.60
CA PHE A 171 -8.78 -15.71 -10.79
C PHE A 171 -8.78 -16.51 -9.49
N VAL A 172 -9.48 -15.97 -8.49
CA VAL A 172 -9.70 -16.60 -7.20
C VAL A 172 -10.64 -17.79 -7.37
N ARG A 173 -10.17 -18.99 -7.01
CA ARG A 173 -10.97 -20.21 -6.95
C ARG A 173 -11.56 -20.41 -5.56
N GLU A 174 -10.73 -20.22 -4.53
CA GLU A 174 -11.11 -20.37 -3.13
C GLU A 174 -10.50 -19.22 -2.32
N LEU A 175 -11.26 -18.73 -1.35
CA LEU A 175 -10.87 -17.70 -0.41
C LEU A 175 -11.34 -18.15 0.97
N ARG A 176 -10.42 -18.22 1.94
CA ARG A 176 -10.74 -18.56 3.34
C ARG A 176 -10.07 -17.57 4.27
N CYS A 177 -10.86 -16.96 5.16
CA CYS A 177 -10.30 -16.10 6.21
C CYS A 177 -9.56 -16.98 7.23
N LEU A 178 -8.34 -16.58 7.60
CA LEU A 178 -7.54 -17.33 8.59
C LEU A 178 -8.06 -17.11 10.01
N ARG A 179 -8.67 -15.95 10.29
CA ARG A 179 -9.27 -15.62 11.59
C ARG A 179 -10.69 -16.16 11.76
N LYS A 180 -11.40 -16.36 10.66
CA LYS A 180 -12.78 -16.89 10.60
C LYS A 180 -12.80 -18.06 9.61
N PRO A 181 -12.39 -19.28 10.04
CA PRO A 181 -12.26 -20.41 9.14
C PRO A 181 -13.60 -20.94 8.63
N GLU A 182 -14.70 -20.63 9.33
CA GLU A 182 -16.06 -20.92 8.89
C GLU A 182 -16.56 -19.86 7.90
N PRO A 183 -17.39 -20.24 6.90
CA PRO A 183 -18.02 -19.27 6.03
C PRO A 183 -18.81 -18.24 6.82
N LEU A 184 -18.73 -16.98 6.39
CA LEU A 184 -19.56 -15.92 6.96
C LEU A 184 -21.03 -16.29 6.83
N ALA A 185 -21.81 -16.03 7.89
CA ALA A 185 -23.25 -16.16 7.82
C ALA A 185 -23.82 -15.15 6.80
N PRO A 186 -24.99 -15.44 6.19
CA PRO A 186 -25.63 -14.51 5.27
C PRO A 186 -25.75 -13.09 5.86
N GLY A 187 -25.30 -12.08 5.11
CA GLY A 187 -25.31 -10.68 5.55
C GLY A 187 -24.09 -10.25 6.38
N GLN A 188 -23.22 -11.16 6.81
CA GLN A 188 -21.95 -10.77 7.41
C GLN A 188 -20.94 -10.31 6.35
N ARG A 189 -20.07 -9.39 6.74
CA ARG A 189 -19.02 -8.79 5.90
C ARG A 189 -17.66 -8.95 6.57
N TYR A 190 -16.61 -9.08 5.78
CA TYR A 190 -15.22 -9.01 6.22
C TYR A 190 -14.79 -7.57 6.35
N SER A 191 -14.10 -7.23 7.44
CA SER A 191 -13.51 -5.90 7.60
C SER A 191 -12.09 -5.90 7.04
N ILE A 192 -11.85 -5.18 5.95
CA ILE A 192 -10.58 -5.21 5.21
C ILE A 192 -9.96 -3.82 5.16
N ILE A 193 -8.67 -3.72 5.47
CA ILE A 193 -7.91 -2.47 5.31
C ILE A 193 -7.34 -2.39 3.89
N PHE A 194 -7.41 -1.21 3.29
CA PHE A 194 -6.87 -0.86 1.98
C PHE A 194 -5.96 0.36 2.10
N ASN A 195 -4.98 0.44 1.20
CA ASN A 195 -4.32 1.71 0.89
C ASN A 195 -5.33 2.71 0.29
N SER A 196 -5.33 3.97 0.74
CA SER A 196 -6.17 5.04 0.18
C SER A 196 -5.95 5.24 -1.33
N TYR A 197 -4.73 5.08 -1.83
CA TYR A 197 -4.45 5.14 -3.28
C TYR A 197 -5.21 4.05 -4.05
N ASP A 198 -5.25 2.84 -3.51
CA ASP A 198 -5.96 1.71 -4.12
C ASP A 198 -7.47 1.92 -4.04
N ALA A 199 -7.98 2.40 -2.90
CA ALA A 199 -9.37 2.82 -2.74
C ALA A 199 -9.77 3.95 -3.71
N GLN A 200 -8.83 4.77 -4.15
CA GLN A 200 -9.02 5.80 -5.17
C GLN A 200 -8.76 5.31 -6.61
N SER A 201 -8.87 4.00 -6.85
CA SER A 201 -8.68 3.29 -8.13
C SER A 201 -7.28 2.81 -8.48
N GLY A 202 -6.25 3.08 -7.65
CA GLY A 202 -4.90 2.58 -7.89
C GLY A 202 -4.37 2.92 -9.30
N GLY A 203 -4.67 4.13 -9.79
CA GLY A 203 -4.36 4.55 -11.16
C GLY A 203 -5.32 3.99 -12.22
N LYS A 204 -6.62 3.97 -11.93
CA LYS A 204 -7.70 3.38 -12.78
C LYS A 204 -7.64 1.86 -12.94
N LYS A 205 -6.81 1.17 -12.15
CA LYS A 205 -6.65 -0.28 -12.14
C LYS A 205 -7.66 -1.00 -11.24
N LEU A 206 -8.20 -0.30 -10.25
CA LEU A 206 -9.08 -0.84 -9.20
C LEU A 206 -10.42 -0.09 -9.14
N MET A 207 -11.13 -0.03 -10.27
CA MET A 207 -12.36 0.76 -10.40
C MET A 207 -13.52 0.17 -9.59
N ARG A 208 -13.60 -1.16 -9.47
CA ARG A 208 -14.56 -1.83 -8.57
C ARG A 208 -14.28 -1.45 -7.12
N LEU A 209 -13.02 -1.51 -6.67
CA LEU A 209 -12.67 -1.08 -5.31
C LEU A 209 -13.07 0.37 -5.06
N ARG A 210 -12.83 1.27 -6.03
CA ARG A 210 -13.27 2.67 -5.93
C ARG A 210 -14.78 2.79 -5.74
N ALA A 211 -15.57 2.05 -6.51
CA ALA A 211 -17.03 2.07 -6.37
C ALA A 211 -17.47 1.57 -4.98
N LEU A 212 -16.84 0.52 -4.45
CA LEU A 212 -17.11 0.00 -3.10
C LEU A 212 -16.72 1.00 -2.02
N ALA A 213 -15.59 1.70 -2.16
CA ALA A 213 -15.17 2.73 -1.22
C ALA A 213 -16.12 3.94 -1.14
N GLN A 214 -16.95 4.13 -2.17
CA GLN A 214 -18.00 5.17 -2.21
C GLN A 214 -19.37 4.65 -1.79
N ASN A 215 -19.53 3.34 -1.59
CA ASN A 215 -20.78 2.73 -1.17
C ASN A 215 -20.93 2.79 0.36
N PRO A 216 -21.96 3.48 0.90
CA PRO A 216 -22.20 3.53 2.34
C PRO A 216 -22.41 2.15 2.98
N GLU A 217 -22.92 1.16 2.24
CA GLU A 217 -23.08 -0.21 2.76
C GLU A 217 -21.75 -0.92 3.05
N CYS A 218 -20.65 -0.45 2.43
CA CYS A 218 -19.29 -0.93 2.70
C CYS A 218 -18.68 -0.23 3.93
N ASN A 219 -19.41 0.65 4.61
CA ASN A 219 -19.01 1.30 5.86
C ASN A 219 -17.56 1.86 5.83
N PRO A 220 -17.24 2.77 4.90
CA PRO A 220 -15.90 3.28 4.72
C PRO A 220 -15.43 4.08 5.94
N ARG A 221 -14.31 3.66 6.54
CA ARG A 221 -13.72 4.29 7.73
C ARG A 221 -12.24 4.56 7.48
N LEU A 222 -11.86 5.83 7.51
CA LEU A 222 -10.48 6.25 7.35
C LEU A 222 -9.77 6.19 8.71
N LEU A 223 -8.65 5.48 8.79
CA LEU A 223 -7.81 5.51 9.98
C LEU A 223 -7.10 6.86 10.10
N GLN A 224 -6.81 7.27 11.33
CA GLN A 224 -6.13 8.52 11.64
C GLN A 224 -4.69 8.55 11.12
N PRO A 225 -3.80 7.59 11.45
CA PRO A 225 -2.43 7.63 10.98
C PRO A 225 -2.34 7.38 9.47
N ASN A 226 -1.37 8.01 8.82
CA ASN A 226 -0.96 7.58 7.49
C ASN A 226 -0.25 6.20 7.57
N SER A 227 -0.03 5.59 6.41
CA SER A 227 0.52 4.24 6.33
C SER A 227 1.95 4.16 6.90
N ARG A 228 2.75 5.23 6.76
CA ARG A 228 4.14 5.29 7.25
C ARG A 228 4.19 5.51 8.75
N GLU A 229 3.34 6.37 9.29
CA GLU A 229 3.15 6.54 10.73
C GLU A 229 2.74 5.21 11.37
N ALA A 230 1.78 4.50 10.78
CA ALA A 230 1.40 3.15 11.23
C ALA A 230 2.59 2.18 11.27
N LEU A 231 3.50 2.26 10.30
CA LEU A 231 4.72 1.44 10.25
C LEU A 231 5.69 1.82 11.37
N ILE A 232 5.98 3.11 11.54
CA ILE A 232 6.90 3.62 12.57
C ILE A 232 6.37 3.26 13.97
N ASP A 233 5.08 3.50 14.20
CA ASP A 233 4.40 3.15 15.44
C ASP A 233 4.47 1.65 15.73
N PHE A 234 4.32 0.82 14.70
CA PHE A 234 4.41 -0.63 14.85
C PHE A 234 5.81 -1.05 15.28
N PHE A 235 6.86 -0.53 14.64
CA PHE A 235 8.26 -0.77 15.06
C PHE A 235 8.49 -0.31 16.51
N ALA A 236 8.04 0.89 16.86
CA ALA A 236 8.17 1.42 18.22
C ALA A 236 7.43 0.57 19.26
N HIS A 237 6.28 -0.01 18.89
CA HIS A 237 5.49 -0.86 19.78
C HIS A 237 6.13 -2.22 20.01
N VAL A 238 6.60 -2.89 18.96
CA VAL A 238 7.15 -4.26 19.07
C VAL A 238 8.63 -4.27 19.42
N GLY A 239 9.34 -3.16 19.21
CA GLY A 239 10.79 -3.01 19.38
C GLY A 239 11.58 -3.75 18.30
N THR A 240 11.39 -5.07 18.21
CA THR A 240 12.01 -5.94 17.22
C THR A 240 10.97 -6.66 16.38
N VAL A 241 10.98 -6.42 15.07
CA VAL A 241 10.10 -7.10 14.12
C VAL A 241 10.67 -8.49 13.82
N THR A 242 9.93 -9.52 14.22
CA THR A 242 10.23 -10.93 13.94
C THR A 242 9.32 -11.50 12.86
N SER A 243 9.61 -12.71 12.38
CA SER A 243 8.74 -13.44 11.44
C SER A 243 7.34 -13.70 12.02
N GLU A 244 7.22 -13.91 13.33
CA GLU A 244 5.95 -14.13 14.02
C GLU A 244 5.10 -12.84 14.09
N ALA A 245 5.75 -11.70 14.33
CA ALA A 245 5.08 -10.39 14.38
C ALA A 245 4.44 -10.00 13.03
N ILE A 246 4.95 -10.53 11.93
CA ILE A 246 4.49 -10.26 10.56
C ILE A 246 3.73 -11.43 9.92
N ALA A 247 3.49 -12.50 10.67
CA ALA A 247 2.69 -13.63 10.22
C ALA A 247 1.20 -13.30 10.34
N PRO A 248 0.34 -13.84 9.44
CA PRO A 248 -1.09 -13.73 9.59
C PRO A 248 -1.56 -14.55 10.79
N GLN A 249 -1.65 -13.90 11.95
CA GLN A 249 -2.03 -14.56 13.20
C GLN A 249 -3.52 -14.94 13.20
N PRO A 250 -3.89 -16.17 13.59
CA PRO A 250 -5.25 -16.48 13.98
C PRO A 250 -5.64 -15.63 15.20
N ARG A 251 -6.93 -15.35 15.40
CA ARG A 251 -7.41 -14.56 16.54
C ARG A 251 -6.83 -15.17 17.83
N SER A 252 -6.12 -14.38 18.64
CA SER A 252 -5.79 -14.85 19.99
C SER A 252 -7.11 -15.12 20.70
N LYS A 253 -7.22 -16.26 21.37
CA LYS A 253 -8.32 -16.47 22.31
C LYS A 253 -8.13 -15.39 23.37
N ARG A 254 -8.96 -14.34 23.34
CA ARG A 254 -9.11 -13.50 24.53
C ARG A 254 -9.50 -14.47 25.65
N GLU A 255 -8.60 -14.66 26.62
CA GLU A 255 -8.98 -15.30 27.87
C GLU A 255 -10.15 -14.50 28.42
N GLY A 256 -11.29 -15.17 28.57
CA GLY A 256 -12.52 -14.54 29.04
C GLY A 256 -12.32 -14.02 30.46
N GLY A 257 -12.59 -12.73 30.64
CA GLY A 257 -13.00 -12.15 31.91
C GLY A 257 -14.50 -11.96 31.90
#